data_AF-A0A0N9HTA0-F1
#
_entry.id   AF-A0A0N9HTA0-F1
#
_cell.length_a   1.000
_cell.length_b   1.000
_cell.length_c   1.000
_cell.angle_alpha   90.00
_cell.angle_beta   90.00
_cell.angle_gamma   90.00
#
_symmetry.space_group_name_H-M   'P 1'
#
loop_
_entity.id
_entity.type
_entity.pdbx_description
1 polymer ?
#
loop_
_entity_poly.entity_id
_entity_poly.type
_entity_poly.pdbx_seq_one_letter_code
_entity_poly.pdbx_strand_id
1 'polypeptide(L)'
;MELADRLPADGSAYHLNSPRYALLDQLVHQLNIAGHRVETIATDQWVRGLVEYGEHHPQAAISPFVPLFTEKWGPERVSVVDLYVEDRMPRLGCTRTWDAFAYLTGQSCPATEDLLPGCVEVLTSSGFLPAPSSPLSRTPAR
;
A
#
# COMPACT_ATOMS: atom_id res chain seq x y z
N MET A 1 -5.16 13.63 18.14
CA MET A 1 -4.95 14.07 19.53
C MET A 1 -6.32 14.41 20.12
N GLU A 2 -7.20 13.41 20.23
CA GLU A 2 -8.61 13.63 20.64
C GLU A 2 -9.10 12.49 21.53
N LEU A 3 -8.69 11.25 21.27
CA LEU A 3 -9.01 10.09 22.12
C LEU A 3 -8.26 10.13 23.47
N ALA A 4 -6.95 10.39 23.45
CA ALA A 4 -6.11 10.35 24.65
C ALA A 4 -6.46 11.44 25.68
N ASP A 5 -6.94 12.60 25.22
CA ASP A 5 -7.26 13.73 26.10
C ASP A 5 -8.69 13.69 26.63
N ARG A 6 -9.58 12.94 25.98
CA ARG A 6 -11.03 12.94 26.27
C ARG A 6 -11.52 11.66 26.94
N LEU A 7 -10.68 10.61 27.02
CA LEU A 7 -11.01 9.34 27.66
C LEU A 7 -10.17 9.12 28.92
N PRO A 8 -10.72 8.48 29.96
CA PRO A 8 -9.93 8.09 31.13
C PRO A 8 -8.74 7.21 30.74
N ALA A 9 -7.58 7.49 31.31
CA ALA A 9 -6.38 6.64 31.18
C ALA A 9 -6.53 5.37 32.04
N ASP A 10 -7.32 4.41 31.55
CA ASP A 10 -7.66 3.15 32.23
C ASP A 10 -6.70 1.98 31.91
N GLY A 11 -5.61 2.27 31.18
CA GLY A 11 -4.65 1.26 30.71
C GLY A 11 -5.05 0.56 29.41
N SER A 12 -6.12 1.00 28.75
CA SER A 12 -6.52 0.48 27.44
C SER A 12 -5.54 0.84 26.33
N ALA A 13 -5.37 -0.08 25.39
CA ALA A 13 -4.68 0.16 24.13
C ALA A 13 -5.68 0.36 22.98
N TYR A 14 -5.31 1.23 22.03
CA TYR A 14 -6.10 1.55 20.84
C TYR A 14 -5.25 1.35 19.60
N HIS A 15 -5.73 0.54 18.65
CA HIS A 15 -5.08 0.40 17.34
C HIS A 15 -5.59 1.50 16.41
N LEU A 16 -4.72 2.44 16.05
CA LEU A 16 -5.02 3.49 15.08
C LEU A 16 -4.84 2.93 13.67
N ASN A 17 -5.89 2.29 13.16
CA ASN A 17 -5.89 1.67 11.85
C ASN A 17 -7.23 1.87 11.15
N SER A 18 -7.24 1.89 9.82
CA SER A 18 -8.49 1.96 9.06
C SER A 18 -9.34 0.71 9.31
N PRO A 19 -10.67 0.82 9.50
CA PRO A 19 -11.54 -0.34 9.63
C PRO A 19 -11.76 -1.04 8.28
N ARG A 20 -11.46 -0.34 7.17
CA ARG A 20 -11.57 -0.84 5.80
C ARG A 20 -10.23 -0.61 5.10
N TYR A 21 -9.53 -1.70 4.81
CA TYR A 21 -8.27 -1.65 4.08
C TYR A 21 -8.54 -1.46 2.59
N ALA A 22 -7.79 -0.56 1.96
CA ALA A 22 -7.71 -0.57 0.50
C ALA A 22 -6.91 -1.79 0.05
N LEU A 23 -7.43 -2.45 -0.97
CA LEU A 23 -6.74 -3.56 -1.63
C LEU A 23 -5.77 -3.02 -2.69
N LEU A 24 -4.71 -3.80 -2.97
CA LEU A 24 -3.68 -3.41 -3.94
C LEU A 24 -4.24 -3.18 -5.35
N ASP A 25 -5.24 -3.97 -5.75
CA ASP A 25 -5.94 -3.83 -7.02
C ASP A 25 -6.68 -2.49 -7.16
N GLN A 26 -7.24 -1.95 -6.08
CA GLN A 26 -7.88 -0.64 -6.07
C GLN A 26 -6.84 0.47 -6.32
N LEU A 27 -5.66 0.39 -5.71
CA LEU A 27 -4.56 1.32 -5.98
C LEU A 27 -4.09 1.21 -7.44
N VAL A 28 -3.89 -0.01 -7.95
CA VAL A 28 -3.52 -0.26 -9.35
C VAL A 28 -4.56 0.32 -10.30
N HIS A 29 -5.85 0.17 -9.98
CA HIS A 29 -6.94 0.76 -10.76
C HIS A 29 -6.87 2.29 -10.80
N GLN A 30 -6.65 2.95 -9.66
CA GLN A 30 -6.53 4.41 -9.60
C GLN A 30 -5.28 4.93 -10.34
N LEU A 31 -4.15 4.23 -10.24
CA LEU A 31 -2.94 4.57 -11.01
C LEU A 31 -3.20 4.47 -12.52
N ASN A 32 -3.92 3.43 -12.97
CA ASN A 32 -4.28 3.28 -14.37
C ASN A 32 -5.28 4.34 -14.86
N ILE A 33 -6.27 4.73 -14.04
CA ILE A 33 -7.18 5.86 -14.34
C ILE A 33 -6.39 7.16 -14.50
N ALA A 34 -5.39 7.39 -13.65
CA ALA A 34 -4.52 8.56 -13.72
C ALA A 34 -3.53 8.53 -14.91
N GLY A 35 -3.53 7.47 -15.72
CA GLY A 35 -2.70 7.35 -16.92
C GLY A 35 -1.32 6.75 -16.69
N HIS A 36 -1.03 6.23 -15.50
CA HIS A 36 0.12 5.35 -15.31
C HIS A 36 -0.17 3.99 -15.94
N ARG A 37 0.88 3.26 -16.36
CA ARG A 37 0.74 1.90 -16.87
C ARG A 37 1.22 0.92 -15.83
N VAL A 38 0.28 0.31 -15.10
CA VAL A 38 0.57 -0.70 -14.10
C VAL A 38 -0.14 -2.00 -14.49
N GLU A 39 0.66 -3.01 -14.83
CA GLU A 39 0.18 -4.33 -15.25
C GLU A 39 0.10 -5.27 -14.04
N THR A 40 -0.97 -6.07 -13.99
CA THR A 40 -1.10 -7.14 -13.00
C THR A 40 -0.52 -8.42 -13.58
N ILE A 41 0.46 -8.99 -12.89
CA ILE A 41 1.16 -10.23 -13.28
C ILE A 41 1.19 -11.20 -12.09
N ALA A 42 1.59 -12.44 -12.34
CA ALA A 42 1.75 -13.43 -11.28
C ALA A 42 2.85 -13.00 -10.30
N THR A 43 2.67 -13.32 -9.02
CA THR A 43 3.58 -12.88 -7.95
C THR A 43 5.02 -13.35 -8.16
N ASP A 44 5.21 -14.60 -8.60
CA ASP A 44 6.54 -15.16 -8.89
C ASP A 44 7.23 -14.44 -10.06
N GLN A 45 6.46 -14.07 -11.08
CA GLN A 45 6.93 -13.25 -12.19
C GLN A 45 7.33 -11.85 -11.72
N TRP A 46 6.53 -11.23 -10.84
CA TRP A 46 6.83 -9.92 -10.27
C TRP A 46 8.10 -9.93 -9.42
N VAL A 47 8.26 -10.91 -8.53
CA VAL A 47 9.47 -11.04 -7.69
C VAL A 47 10.71 -11.24 -8.55
N ARG A 48 10.64 -12.09 -9.58
CA ARG A 48 11.76 -12.29 -10.51
C ARG A 48 12.14 -10.99 -11.23
N GLY A 49 11.15 -10.29 -11.78
CA GLY A 49 11.38 -9.00 -12.45
C GLY A 49 11.96 -7.94 -11.52
N LEU A 50 11.54 -7.94 -10.25
CA LEU A 50 12.10 -7.04 -9.23
C LEU A 50 13.58 -7.34 -8.94
N VAL A 51 13.95 -8.61 -8.81
CA VAL A 51 15.36 -9.03 -8.61
C VAL A 51 16.21 -8.61 -9.82
N GLU A 52 15.79 -9.00 -11.02
CA GLU A 52 16.49 -8.66 -12.26
C GLU A 52 16.64 -7.14 -12.40
N TYR A 53 15.58 -6.37 -12.11
CA TYR A 53 15.63 -4.91 -12.16
C TYR A 53 16.64 -4.33 -11.15
N GLY A 54 16.65 -4.83 -9.91
CA GLY A 54 17.55 -4.37 -8.85
C GLY A 54 19.02 -4.64 -9.15
N GLU A 55 19.34 -5.79 -9.76
CA GLU A 55 20.70 -6.12 -10.20
C GLU A 55 21.22 -5.16 -11.27
N HIS A 56 20.36 -4.77 -12.22
CA HIS A 56 20.72 -3.83 -13.28
C HIS A 56 20.66 -2.35 -12.84
N HIS A 57 19.90 -2.04 -11.79
CA HIS A 57 19.68 -0.68 -11.30
C HIS A 57 19.90 -0.58 -9.77
N PRO A 58 21.13 -0.77 -9.27
CA PRO A 58 21.39 -0.81 -7.83
C PRO A 58 21.06 0.50 -7.09
N GLN A 59 20.94 1.62 -7.81
CA GLN A 59 20.58 2.94 -7.26
C GLN A 59 19.08 3.27 -7.39
N ALA A 60 18.27 2.39 -7.98
CA ALA A 60 16.84 2.62 -8.03
C ALA A 60 16.23 2.54 -6.62
N ALA A 61 15.21 3.36 -6.37
CA ALA A 61 14.60 3.49 -5.05
C ALA A 61 14.08 2.15 -4.47
N ILE A 62 13.69 1.22 -5.33
CA ILE A 62 13.19 -0.10 -4.93
C ILE A 62 14.30 -1.10 -4.57
N SER A 63 15.53 -0.90 -5.08
CA SER A 63 16.63 -1.88 -5.00
C SER A 63 17.03 -2.25 -3.56
N PRO A 64 17.09 -1.31 -2.58
CA PRO A 64 17.36 -1.65 -1.19
C PRO A 64 16.29 -2.54 -0.53
N PHE A 65 15.09 -2.62 -1.12
CA PHE A 65 13.97 -3.40 -0.59
C PHE A 65 13.88 -4.80 -1.21
N VAL A 66 14.67 -5.13 -2.23
CA VAL A 66 14.67 -6.47 -2.86
C VAL A 66 14.81 -7.61 -1.84
N PRO A 67 15.67 -7.52 -0.81
CA PRO A 67 15.73 -8.54 0.22
C PRO A 67 14.37 -8.83 0.86
N LEU A 68 13.53 -7.81 1.13
CA LEU A 68 12.19 -7.96 1.74
C LEU A 68 11.29 -8.95 0.99
N PHE A 69 11.46 -9.07 -0.33
CA PHE A 69 10.62 -9.90 -1.17
C PHE A 69 11.24 -11.26 -1.52
N THR A 70 12.49 -11.52 -1.10
CA THR A 70 13.27 -12.70 -1.55
C THR A 70 13.87 -13.51 -0.42
N GLU A 71 14.35 -12.84 0.62
CA GLU A 71 14.90 -13.51 1.79
C GLU A 71 13.79 -14.07 2.68
N LYS A 72 14.14 -15.12 3.42
CA LYS A 72 13.24 -15.82 4.34
C LYS A 72 13.75 -15.61 5.75
N TRP A 73 12.90 -15.07 6.62
CA TRP A 73 13.27 -14.78 8.01
C TRP A 73 12.44 -15.55 9.01
N GLY A 74 12.93 -15.50 10.26
CA GLY A 74 12.29 -16.11 11.42
C GLY A 74 12.36 -17.65 11.42
N PRO A 75 11.80 -18.27 12.46
CA PRO A 75 11.76 -19.73 12.61
C PRO A 75 11.03 -20.43 11.46
N GLU A 76 10.03 -19.76 10.88
CA GLU A 76 9.13 -20.32 9.86
C GLU A 76 9.66 -20.13 8.43
N ARG A 77 10.79 -19.43 8.25
CA ARG A 77 11.45 -19.18 6.95
C ARG A 77 10.47 -18.66 5.89
N VAL A 78 9.84 -17.54 6.20
CA VAL A 78 8.89 -16.84 5.30
C VAL A 78 9.45 -15.50 4.84
N SER A 79 9.18 -15.14 3.59
CA SER A 79 9.41 -13.80 3.06
C SER A 79 8.20 -12.89 3.30
N VAL A 80 8.32 -11.58 3.06
CA VAL A 80 7.17 -10.67 3.16
C VAL A 80 6.08 -11.03 2.14
N VAL A 81 6.47 -11.46 0.94
CA VAL A 81 5.53 -11.89 -0.10
C VAL A 81 4.70 -13.08 0.38
N ASP A 82 5.36 -14.08 0.99
CA ASP A 82 4.69 -15.26 1.52
C ASP A 82 3.64 -14.86 2.57
N LEU A 83 3.94 -13.89 3.44
CA LEU A 83 2.98 -13.39 4.43
C LEU A 83 1.70 -12.80 3.81
N TYR A 84 1.83 -12.11 2.67
CA TYR A 84 0.68 -11.55 1.96
C TYR A 84 -0.09 -12.60 1.14
N VAL A 85 0.61 -13.51 0.47
CA VAL A 85 -0.01 -14.52 -0.40
C VAL A 85 -0.68 -15.63 0.42
N GLU A 86 -0.09 -16.01 1.55
CA GLU A 86 -0.62 -17.07 2.41
C GLU A 86 -1.64 -16.55 3.46
N ASP A 87 -2.01 -15.27 3.41
CA ASP A 87 -2.90 -14.60 4.38
C ASP A 87 -2.43 -14.78 5.85
N ARG A 88 -1.11 -14.75 6.07
CA ARG A 88 -0.47 -14.93 7.39
C ARG A 88 -0.13 -13.61 8.09
N MET A 89 -0.40 -12.48 7.45
CA MET A 89 -0.26 -11.16 8.06
C MET A 89 -1.24 -11.01 9.24
N PRO A 90 -0.77 -10.56 10.42
CA PRO A 90 -1.66 -10.31 11.56
C PRO A 90 -2.76 -9.30 11.22
N ARG A 91 -4.02 -9.67 11.47
CA ARG A 91 -5.16 -8.77 11.32
C ARG A 91 -5.36 -8.01 12.63
N LEU A 92 -4.94 -6.75 12.66
CA LEU A 92 -5.13 -5.88 13.81
C LEU A 92 -6.56 -5.33 13.81
N GLY A 93 -7.35 -5.70 14.82
CA GLY A 93 -8.68 -5.12 15.03
C GLY A 93 -8.59 -3.68 15.53
N CYS A 94 -9.48 -2.80 15.07
CA CYS A 94 -9.53 -1.39 15.47
C CYS A 94 -10.88 -0.95 16.03
N THR A 95 -11.78 -1.89 16.37
CA THR A 95 -13.15 -1.63 16.85
C THR A 95 -13.17 -0.65 18.03
N ARG A 96 -12.35 -0.88 19.07
CA ARG A 96 -12.30 -0.01 20.25
C ARG A 96 -11.97 1.44 19.90
N THR A 97 -11.07 1.65 18.93
CA THR A 97 -10.69 2.97 18.44
C THR A 97 -11.86 3.67 17.78
N TRP A 98 -12.55 2.98 16.87
CA TRP A 98 -13.62 3.58 16.09
C TRP A 98 -14.91 3.77 16.87
N ASP A 99 -15.23 2.89 17.82
CA ASP A 99 -16.35 3.08 18.74
C ASP A 99 -16.13 4.33 19.61
N ALA A 100 -14.92 4.47 20.17
CA ALA A 100 -14.58 5.61 21.00
C ALA A 100 -14.54 6.92 20.18
N PHE A 101 -14.03 6.87 18.94
CA PHE A 101 -14.02 8.02 18.06
C PHE A 101 -15.44 8.46 17.68
N ALA A 102 -16.28 7.51 17.26
CA ALA A 102 -17.68 7.78 16.92
C ALA A 102 -18.47 8.35 18.10
N TYR A 103 -18.24 7.83 19.31
CA TYR A 103 -18.84 8.36 20.53
C TYR A 103 -18.47 9.83 20.78
N LEU A 104 -17.22 10.22 20.52
CA LEU A 104 -16.70 11.56 20.84
C LEU A 104 -16.97 12.62 19.77
N THR A 105 -17.03 12.22 18.50
CA THR A 105 -17.08 13.14 17.35
C THR A 105 -18.36 13.00 16.52
N GLY A 106 -19.11 11.91 16.69
CA GLY A 106 -20.24 11.55 15.83
C GLY A 106 -19.82 11.13 14.41
N GLN A 107 -18.52 10.94 14.16
CA GLN A 107 -17.99 10.63 12.82
C GLN A 107 -17.49 9.18 12.74
N SER A 108 -17.43 8.67 11.52
CA SER A 108 -16.83 7.37 11.21
C SER A 108 -15.50 7.56 10.48
N CYS A 109 -14.68 6.50 10.43
CA CYS A 109 -13.50 6.50 9.57
C CYS A 109 -13.94 6.59 8.11
N PRO A 110 -13.37 7.50 7.29
CA PRO A 110 -13.52 7.39 5.85
C PRO A 110 -12.92 6.07 5.36
N ALA A 111 -13.49 5.50 4.30
CA ALA A 111 -12.93 4.30 3.71
C ALA A 111 -11.57 4.63 3.07
N THR A 112 -10.57 3.77 3.21
CA THR A 112 -9.23 4.07 2.67
C THR A 112 -9.25 4.19 1.16
N GLU A 113 -10.12 3.45 0.48
CA GLU A 113 -10.32 3.51 -0.96
C GLU A 113 -10.74 4.90 -1.46
N ASP A 114 -11.47 5.68 -0.65
CA ASP A 114 -11.95 7.02 -1.01
C ASP A 114 -10.81 8.04 -1.09
N LEU A 115 -9.68 7.76 -0.42
CA LEU A 115 -8.51 8.64 -0.38
C LEU A 115 -7.56 8.41 -1.56
N LEU A 116 -7.64 7.24 -2.21
CA LEU A 116 -6.68 6.84 -3.25
C LEU A 116 -6.58 7.84 -4.42
N PRO A 117 -7.69 8.38 -4.98
CA PRO A 117 -7.60 9.33 -6.09
C PRO A 117 -6.81 10.59 -5.69
N GLY A 118 -7.11 11.15 -4.51
CA GLY A 118 -6.42 12.33 -3.99
C GLY A 118 -4.95 12.05 -3.66
N CYS A 119 -4.63 10.86 -3.15
CA CYS A 119 -3.24 10.46 -2.94
C CYS A 119 -2.45 10.42 -4.26
N VAL A 120 -3.01 9.82 -5.32
CA VAL A 120 -2.35 9.77 -6.63
C VAL A 120 -2.15 11.18 -7.21
N GLU A 121 -3.15 12.05 -7.08
CA GLU A 121 -3.05 13.46 -7.49
C GLU A 121 -1.94 14.21 -6.75
N VAL A 122 -1.88 14.09 -5.42
CA VAL A 122 -0.85 14.76 -4.60
C VAL A 122 0.55 14.21 -4.92
N LEU A 123 0.70 12.90 -5.07
CA LEU A 123 1.99 12.29 -5.38
C LEU A 123 2.48 12.65 -6.80
N THR A 124 1.56 12.80 -7.75
CA THR A 124 1.91 13.24 -9.12
C THR A 124 2.24 14.73 -9.15
N SER A 125 1.42 15.58 -8.54
CA SER A 125 1.61 17.05 -8.53
C SER A 125 2.86 17.47 -7.75
N SER A 126 3.27 16.70 -6.73
CA SER A 126 4.53 16.91 -6.01
C SER A 126 5.76 16.42 -6.78
N GLY A 127 5.59 15.72 -7.91
CA GLY A 127 6.67 15.12 -8.69
C GLY A 127 7.28 13.86 -8.06
N PHE A 128 6.66 13.31 -7.01
CA PHE A 128 7.08 12.03 -6.43
C PHE A 128 6.78 10.87 -7.38
N LEU A 129 5.57 10.85 -7.95
CA LEU A 129 5.26 9.99 -9.08
C LEU A 129 5.65 10.71 -10.38
N PRO A 130 6.30 10.01 -11.33
CA PRO A 130 6.56 10.58 -12.64
C PRO A 130 5.24 10.93 -13.32
N ALA A 131 5.24 11.98 -14.14
CA ALA A 131 4.06 12.30 -14.95
C ALA A 131 3.61 11.06 -15.75
N PRO A 132 2.29 10.83 -15.89
CA PRO A 132 1.78 9.68 -16.61
C PRO A 132 2.37 9.65 -18.01
N SER A 133 2.85 8.48 -18.42
CA SER A 133 3.41 8.31 -19.75
C SER A 133 2.28 8.47 -20.76
N SER A 134 2.27 9.58 -21.49
CA SER A 134 1.34 9.77 -22.60
C SER A 134 1.42 8.53 -23.51
N PRO A 135 0.29 7.96 -23.98
CA PRO A 135 0.34 6.76 -24.79
C PRO A 135 1.21 7.02 -26.02
N LEU A 136 2.39 6.41 -26.03
CA LEU A 136 3.29 6.41 -27.17
C LEU A 136 2.49 5.98 -28.39
N SER A 137 2.31 6.92 -29.32
CA SER A 137 1.89 6.66 -30.70
C SER A 137 2.62 5.43 -31.19
N ARG A 138 1.93 4.31 -31.34
CA ARG A 138 2.47 3.13 -32.04
C ARG A 138 2.73 3.59 -33.47
N THR A 139 3.96 3.93 -33.82
CA THR A 139 4.38 3.98 -35.21
C THR A 139 4.20 2.56 -35.76
N PRO A 140 3.35 2.34 -36.79
CA PRO A 140 3.24 1.01 -37.37
C PRO A 140 4.57 0.65 -38.02
N ALA A 141 5.08 -0.53 -37.70
CA ALA A 141 6.23 -1.12 -38.37
C ALA A 141 5.96 -1.20 -39.87
N ARG A 142 6.93 -0.75 -40.66
CA ARG A 142 6.94 -0.81 -42.12
C ARG A 142 7.54 -2.10 -42.60
#